data_AF-A0A494T7S6-F1
#
_entry.id   AF-A0A494T7S6-F1
#
_cell.length_a   1.000
_cell.length_b   1.000
_cell.length_c   1.000
_cell.angle_alpha   90.00
_cell.angle_beta   90.00
_cell.angle_gamma   90.00
#
_symmetry.space_group_name_H-M   'P 1'
#
loop_
_entity.id
_entity.type
_entity.pdbx_description
1 polymer ?
#
loop_
_entity_poly.entity_id
_entity_poly.type
_entity_poly.pdbx_seq_one_letter_code
_entity_poly.pdbx_strand_id
1 'polypeptide(L)'
;MFDPIGAFKKQFVPSGDGYIYYPSKKSGGKLITATEFEKLVADWTIIAGRKGQWKAVGVIVLVIMLWTAVSQYFDFSRLTDQILTYGIVTALSAKLLWANFAPRRLVRNRDIVVPPRRSSEARQQARSLLNWPFVIFGTLISGGIFFSHLSNRENTLPWWAWIVGSGIFFALYLWISLQKFRDINH
;
A
#
# COMPACT_ATOMS: atom_id res chain seq x y z
N MET A 1 -1.06 -11.12 -12.09
CA MET A 1 -1.29 -11.29 -10.63
C MET A 1 -0.38 -10.31 -9.90
N PHE A 2 -0.87 -9.59 -8.89
CA PHE A 2 -0.04 -8.66 -8.12
C PHE A 2 1.06 -9.44 -7.36
N ASP A 3 2.33 -9.07 -7.55
CA ASP A 3 3.48 -9.65 -6.84
C ASP A 3 3.99 -8.66 -5.77
N PRO A 4 3.42 -8.71 -4.54
CA PRO A 4 3.82 -7.82 -3.45
C PRO A 4 5.25 -8.11 -2.96
N ILE A 5 5.75 -9.34 -3.16
CA ILE A 5 7.07 -9.74 -2.68
C ILE A 5 8.12 -9.16 -3.63
N GLY A 6 7.93 -9.29 -4.93
CA GLY A 6 8.80 -8.66 -5.94
C GLY A 6 8.85 -7.14 -5.80
N ALA A 7 7.70 -6.49 -5.55
CA ALA A 7 7.66 -5.04 -5.31
C ALA A 7 8.46 -4.62 -4.06
N PHE A 8 8.41 -5.42 -3.00
CA PHE A 8 9.22 -5.18 -1.78
C PHE A 8 10.71 -5.38 -2.04
N LYS A 9 11.10 -6.46 -2.72
CA LYS A 9 12.50 -6.75 -3.07
C LYS A 9 13.13 -5.67 -3.94
N LYS A 10 12.38 -5.06 -4.87
CA LYS A 10 12.86 -3.97 -5.74
C LYS A 10 13.27 -2.69 -4.98
N GLN A 11 12.93 -2.56 -3.70
CA GLN A 11 13.38 -1.44 -2.87
C GLN A 11 14.87 -1.54 -2.48
N PHE A 12 15.45 -2.74 -2.58
CA PHE A 12 16.82 -3.04 -2.20
C PHE A 12 17.69 -3.14 -3.45
N VAL A 13 18.77 -2.37 -3.51
CA VAL A 13 19.71 -2.39 -4.64
C VAL A 13 20.91 -3.25 -4.27
N PRO A 14 21.25 -4.29 -5.04
CA PRO A 14 22.39 -5.15 -4.72
C PRO A 14 23.70 -4.36 -4.75
N SER A 15 24.57 -4.58 -3.77
CA SER A 15 25.87 -3.92 -3.67
C SER A 15 26.84 -4.79 -2.88
N GLY A 16 27.87 -5.32 -3.54
CA GLY A 16 28.97 -6.08 -2.95
C GLY A 16 28.52 -7.05 -1.85
N ASP A 17 28.73 -6.64 -0.59
CA ASP A 17 28.50 -7.42 0.62
C ASP A 17 27.03 -7.47 1.09
N GLY A 18 26.08 -6.91 0.33
CA GLY A 18 24.67 -6.96 0.65
C GLY A 18 23.79 -6.09 -0.24
N TYR A 19 22.97 -5.25 0.38
CA TYR A 19 21.97 -4.43 -0.28
C TYR A 19 21.94 -3.00 0.25
N ILE A 20 21.71 -2.05 -0.65
CA ILE A 20 21.50 -0.65 -0.31
C ILE A 20 20.00 -0.36 -0.29
N TYR A 21 19.53 0.19 0.83
CA TYR A 21 18.18 0.70 0.98
C TYR A 21 18.20 2.23 1.15
N TYR A 22 17.27 2.92 0.48
CA TYR A 22 17.13 4.37 0.55
C TYR A 22 15.84 4.72 1.32
N PRO A 23 15.93 5.15 2.60
CA PRO A 23 14.75 5.43 3.42
C PRO A 23 13.89 6.59 2.93
N SER A 24 14.50 7.54 2.23
CA SER A 24 13.87 8.75 1.73
C SER A 24 14.71 9.37 0.61
N LYS A 25 14.09 10.28 -0.16
CA LYS A 25 14.76 11.07 -1.21
C LYS A 25 15.91 11.97 -0.69
N LYS A 26 15.90 12.32 0.61
CA LYS A 26 16.91 13.21 1.22
C LYS A 26 17.97 12.45 2.00
N SER A 27 17.71 11.20 2.36
CA SER A 27 18.65 10.34 3.07
C SER A 27 19.49 9.56 2.07
N GLY A 28 20.79 9.43 2.35
CA GLY A 28 21.65 8.55 1.57
C GLY A 28 21.29 7.08 1.71
N GLY A 29 21.92 6.26 0.88
CA GLY A 29 21.79 4.80 0.89
C GLY A 29 22.42 4.21 2.14
N LYS A 30 21.71 3.28 2.77
CA LYS A 30 22.14 2.57 3.97
C LYS A 30 22.31 1.09 3.67
N LEU A 31 23.39 0.51 4.18
CA LEU A 31 23.72 -0.90 3.96
C LEU A 31 22.84 -1.82 4.82
N ILE A 32 22.36 -2.87 4.19
CA ILE A 32 21.61 -3.98 4.77
C ILE A 32 22.36 -5.25 4.35
N THR A 33 22.71 -6.08 5.31
CA THR A 33 23.41 -7.34 5.04
C THR A 33 22.48 -8.35 4.35
N ALA A 34 23.05 -9.36 3.69
CA ALA A 34 22.25 -10.39 3.02
C ALA A 34 21.28 -11.11 4.00
N THR A 35 21.73 -11.41 5.22
CA THR A 35 20.93 -12.08 6.26
C THR A 35 19.75 -11.22 6.73
N GLU A 36 19.96 -9.91 6.88
CA GLU A 36 18.91 -8.97 7.23
C GLU A 36 17.88 -8.81 6.13
N PHE A 37 18.33 -8.77 4.88
CA PHE A 37 17.46 -8.74 3.72
C PHE A 37 16.58 -9.99 3.67
N GLU A 38 17.14 -11.18 3.85
CA GLU A 38 16.38 -12.43 3.88
C GLU A 38 15.33 -12.44 4.99
N LYS A 39 15.67 -11.96 6.19
CA LYS A 39 14.72 -11.83 7.30
C LYS A 39 13.58 -10.88 6.96
N LEU A 40 13.88 -9.71 6.41
CA LEU A 40 12.87 -8.72 6.00
C LEU A 40 11.94 -9.28 4.91
N VAL A 41 12.49 -10.02 3.96
CA VAL A 41 11.71 -10.68 2.90
C VAL A 41 10.84 -11.80 3.47
N ALA A 42 11.35 -12.59 4.41
CA ALA A 42 10.58 -13.65 5.06
C ALA A 42 9.40 -13.07 5.85
N ASP A 43 9.65 -12.05 6.68
CA ASP A 43 8.62 -11.35 7.46
C ASP A 43 7.54 -10.76 6.53
N TRP A 44 7.95 -10.12 5.44
CA TRP A 44 7.03 -9.59 4.43
C TRP A 44 6.24 -10.70 3.72
N THR A 45 6.87 -11.85 3.43
CA THR A 45 6.22 -12.99 2.78
C THR A 45 5.14 -13.61 3.66
N ILE A 46 5.33 -13.64 4.99
CA ILE A 46 4.31 -14.13 5.92
C ILE A 46 3.05 -13.25 5.87
N ILE A 47 3.21 -11.95 5.70
CA ILE A 47 2.13 -10.97 5.77
C ILE A 47 1.48 -10.76 4.39
N ALA A 48 2.29 -10.48 3.38
CA ALA A 48 1.85 -10.10 2.04
C ALA A 48 1.84 -11.26 1.05
N GLY A 49 2.40 -12.42 1.41
CA GLY A 49 2.32 -13.63 0.59
C GLY A 49 0.91 -14.22 0.54
N ARG A 50 0.68 -15.15 -0.39
CA ARG A 50 -0.65 -15.73 -0.67
C ARG A 50 -1.34 -16.28 0.59
N LYS A 51 -0.59 -17.01 1.45
CA LYS A 51 -1.12 -17.52 2.73
C LYS A 51 -1.50 -16.40 3.70
N GLY A 52 -0.70 -15.33 3.78
CA GLY A 52 -0.97 -14.16 4.61
C GLY A 52 -2.21 -13.39 4.15
N GLN A 53 -2.36 -13.21 2.84
CA GLN A 53 -3.54 -12.61 2.21
C GLN A 53 -4.81 -13.41 2.51
N TRP A 54 -4.79 -14.74 2.34
CA TRP A 54 -5.93 -15.59 2.66
C TRP A 54 -6.29 -15.57 4.15
N LYS A 55 -5.30 -15.50 5.05
CA LYS A 55 -5.56 -15.30 6.48
C LYS A 55 -6.21 -13.95 6.75
N ALA A 56 -5.74 -12.87 6.12
CA ALA A 56 -6.34 -11.55 6.28
C ALA A 56 -7.80 -11.53 5.78
N VAL A 57 -8.06 -12.09 4.59
CA VAL A 57 -9.42 -12.25 4.04
C VAL A 57 -10.28 -13.08 4.98
N GLY A 58 -9.78 -14.22 5.47
CA GLY A 58 -10.50 -15.07 6.41
C GLY A 58 -10.86 -14.35 7.72
N VAL A 59 -9.94 -13.54 8.27
CA VAL A 59 -10.22 -12.71 9.45
C VAL A 59 -11.28 -11.66 9.15
N ILE A 60 -11.19 -10.95 8.02
CA ILE A 60 -12.21 -9.96 7.62
C ILE A 60 -13.59 -10.63 7.52
N VAL A 61 -13.67 -11.75 6.80
CA VAL A 61 -14.93 -12.50 6.62
C VAL A 61 -15.47 -12.96 7.97
N LEU A 62 -14.63 -13.53 8.83
CA LEU A 62 -15.04 -14.00 10.15
C LEU A 62 -15.56 -12.86 11.03
N VAL A 63 -14.91 -11.69 10.99
CA VAL A 63 -15.37 -10.51 11.74
C VAL A 63 -16.69 -9.99 11.18
N ILE A 64 -16.86 -9.95 9.85
CA ILE A 64 -18.14 -9.58 9.22
C ILE A 64 -19.24 -10.57 9.64
N MET A 65 -18.97 -11.88 9.59
CA MET A 65 -19.94 -12.90 9.98
C MET A 65 -20.35 -12.80 11.45
N LEU A 66 -19.37 -12.63 12.35
CA LEU A 66 -19.64 -12.41 13.77
C LEU A 66 -20.45 -11.13 13.97
N TRP A 67 -20.08 -10.04 13.29
CA TRP A 67 -20.80 -8.78 13.41
C TRP A 67 -22.25 -8.89 12.93
N THR A 68 -22.47 -9.46 11.75
CA THR A 68 -23.82 -9.70 11.20
C THR A 68 -24.65 -10.60 12.12
N ALA A 69 -24.04 -11.60 12.75
CA ALA A 69 -24.73 -12.45 13.71
C ALA A 69 -25.13 -11.67 14.97
N VAL A 70 -24.27 -10.83 15.52
CA VAL A 70 -24.57 -10.04 16.73
C VAL A 70 -25.58 -8.92 16.42
N SER A 71 -25.50 -8.27 15.26
CA SER A 71 -26.44 -7.22 14.87
C SER A 71 -27.87 -7.71 14.61
N GLN A 72 -28.06 -9.00 14.37
CA GLN A 72 -29.40 -9.60 14.33
C GLN A 72 -30.08 -9.66 15.71
N TYR A 73 -29.30 -9.70 16.80
CA TYR A 73 -29.84 -9.76 18.17
C TYR A 73 -29.84 -8.39 18.86
N PHE A 74 -29.08 -7.42 18.35
CA PHE A 74 -28.94 -6.10 18.95
C PHE A 74 -29.14 -5.02 17.90
N ASP A 75 -30.07 -4.12 18.14
CA ASP A 75 -30.40 -3.00 17.25
C ASP A 75 -29.32 -1.91 17.38
N PHE A 76 -28.17 -2.15 16.74
CA PHE A 76 -27.04 -1.24 16.80
C PHE A 76 -27.28 -0.02 15.92
N SER A 77 -26.97 1.16 16.45
CA SER A 77 -26.99 2.38 15.65
C SER A 77 -25.99 2.28 14.49
N ARG A 78 -26.32 2.91 13.36
CA ARG A 78 -25.51 3.01 12.13
C ARG A 78 -24.08 3.52 12.37
N LEU A 79 -23.84 4.20 13.48
CA LEU A 79 -22.53 4.70 13.90
C LEU A 79 -21.61 3.57 14.40
N THR A 80 -22.17 2.54 15.05
CA THR A 80 -21.44 1.37 15.55
C THR A 80 -20.91 0.51 14.41
N ASP A 81 -21.74 0.28 13.37
CA ASP A 81 -21.36 -0.41 12.13
C ASP A 81 -20.16 0.25 11.45
N GLN A 82 -20.19 1.58 11.37
CA GLN A 82 -19.12 2.37 10.75
C GLN A 82 -17.82 2.28 11.56
N ILE A 83 -17.89 2.40 12.88
CA ILE A 83 -16.71 2.30 13.76
C ILE A 83 -16.04 0.93 13.62
N LEU A 84 -16.82 -0.16 13.61
CA LEU A 84 -16.26 -1.50 13.50
C LEU A 84 -15.57 -1.70 12.16
N THR A 85 -16.24 -1.32 11.06
CA THR A 85 -15.70 -1.44 9.70
C THR A 85 -14.41 -0.62 9.56
N TYR A 86 -14.44 0.65 9.97
CA TYR A 86 -13.25 1.51 9.92
C TYR A 86 -12.14 1.01 10.84
N GLY A 87 -12.47 0.48 12.01
CA GLY A 87 -11.52 -0.11 12.95
C GLY A 87 -10.76 -1.29 12.36
N ILE A 88 -11.46 -2.24 11.73
CA ILE A 88 -10.84 -3.42 11.09
C ILE A 88 -9.93 -3.00 9.95
N VAL A 89 -10.42 -2.12 9.07
CA VAL A 89 -9.64 -1.61 7.94
C VAL A 89 -8.39 -0.88 8.44
N THR A 90 -8.54 -0.01 9.44
CA THR A 90 -7.43 0.74 10.04
C THR A 90 -6.41 -0.20 10.67
N ALA A 91 -6.83 -1.23 11.39
CA ALA A 91 -5.94 -2.21 12.01
C ALA A 91 -5.14 -3.01 10.97
N LEU A 92 -5.80 -3.45 9.89
CA LEU A 92 -5.14 -4.16 8.79
C LEU A 92 -4.16 -3.26 8.04
N SER A 93 -4.57 -2.03 7.72
CA SER A 93 -3.71 -1.03 7.09
C SER A 93 -2.51 -0.70 7.98
N ALA A 94 -2.72 -0.51 9.29
CA ALA A 94 -1.65 -0.25 10.24
C ALA A 94 -0.65 -1.41 10.30
N LYS A 95 -1.12 -2.66 10.34
CA LYS A 95 -0.26 -3.86 10.32
C LYS A 95 0.57 -3.95 9.04
N LEU A 96 -0.03 -3.71 7.88
CA LEU A 96 0.66 -3.71 6.58
C LEU A 96 1.70 -2.60 6.50
N LEU A 97 1.34 -1.38 6.92
CA LEU A 97 2.26 -0.24 6.94
C LEU A 97 3.43 -0.51 7.90
N TRP A 98 3.16 -1.05 9.08
CA TRP A 98 4.19 -1.38 10.07
C TRP A 98 5.22 -2.37 9.52
N ALA A 99 4.75 -3.41 8.83
CA ALA A 99 5.61 -4.38 8.17
C ALA A 99 6.42 -3.75 7.02
N ASN A 100 5.77 -2.92 6.18
CA ASN A 100 6.45 -2.24 5.07
C ASN A 100 7.50 -1.21 5.57
N PHE A 101 7.30 -0.62 6.75
CA PHE A 101 8.27 0.29 7.38
C PHE A 101 9.37 -0.43 8.17
N ALA A 102 9.38 -1.78 8.25
CA ALA A 102 10.43 -2.52 8.95
C ALA A 102 11.86 -2.21 8.45
N PRO A 103 12.13 -2.14 7.12
CA PRO A 103 13.47 -1.78 6.63
C PRO A 103 13.90 -0.39 7.08
N ARG A 104 12.99 0.59 7.02
CA ARG A 104 13.25 1.97 7.48
C ARG A 104 13.57 2.04 8.97
N ARG A 105 12.91 1.21 9.78
CA ARG A 105 13.18 1.12 11.23
C ARG A 105 14.54 0.49 11.50
N LEU A 106 14.89 -0.58 10.77
CA LEU A 106 16.17 -1.28 10.90
C LEU A 106 17.36 -0.35 10.62
N VAL A 107 17.26 0.48 9.59
CA VAL A 107 18.37 1.35 9.18
C VAL A 107 18.35 2.75 9.82
N ARG A 108 17.41 3.05 10.74
CA ARG A 108 17.19 4.42 11.25
C ARG A 108 18.48 5.08 11.78
N ASN A 109 19.26 4.34 12.57
CA ASN A 109 20.46 4.84 13.25
C ASN A 109 21.79 4.43 12.57
N ARG A 110 21.74 3.90 11.34
CA ARG A 110 22.96 3.51 10.60
C ARG A 110 23.57 4.67 9.84
N ASP A 111 24.87 4.60 9.65
CA ASP A 111 25.63 5.52 8.82
C ASP A 111 25.22 5.44 7.35
N ILE A 112 25.46 6.55 6.67
CA ILE A 112 25.20 6.69 5.25
C ILE A 112 26.42 6.17 4.49
N VAL A 113 26.20 5.14 3.66
CA VAL A 113 27.27 4.51 2.86
C VAL A 113 27.34 5.10 1.46
N VAL A 114 26.20 5.57 0.94
CA VAL A 114 26.09 6.15 -0.42
C VAL A 114 25.33 7.47 -0.36
N PRO A 115 25.72 8.50 -1.13
CA PRO A 115 25.00 9.77 -1.15
C PRO A 115 23.52 9.64 -1.54
N PRO A 116 22.68 10.62 -1.19
CA PRO A 116 21.28 10.67 -1.62
C PRO A 116 21.15 10.65 -3.14
N ARG A 117 20.13 9.96 -3.64
CA ARG A 117 19.81 9.93 -5.07
C ARG A 117 19.28 11.29 -5.53
N ARG A 118 19.51 11.61 -6.81
CA ARG A 118 18.85 12.75 -7.44
C ARG A 118 17.33 12.56 -7.41
N SER A 119 16.60 13.66 -7.30
CA SER A 119 15.14 13.63 -7.15
C SER A 119 14.42 12.98 -8.33
N SER A 120 15.00 13.06 -9.54
CA SER A 120 14.48 12.40 -10.74
C SER A 120 14.56 10.87 -10.64
N GLU A 121 15.73 10.34 -10.27
CA GLU A 121 15.98 8.91 -10.08
C GLU A 121 15.10 8.31 -8.98
N ALA A 122 14.94 9.03 -7.86
CA ALA A 122 14.07 8.60 -6.77
C ALA A 122 12.59 8.51 -7.21
N ARG A 123 12.13 9.44 -8.05
CA ARG A 123 10.76 9.42 -8.62
C ARG A 123 10.58 8.30 -9.64
N GLN A 124 11.58 8.06 -10.49
CA GLN A 124 11.55 6.98 -11.47
C GLN A 124 11.53 5.61 -10.77
N GLN A 125 12.35 5.42 -9.74
CA GLN A 125 12.35 4.18 -8.95
C GLN A 125 11.01 3.99 -8.22
N ALA A 126 10.45 5.03 -7.59
CA ALA A 126 9.14 4.92 -6.95
C ALA A 126 8.05 4.48 -7.94
N ARG A 127 8.11 4.98 -9.19
CA ARG A 127 7.21 4.56 -10.29
C ARG A 127 7.49 3.14 -10.77
N SER A 128 8.74 2.67 -10.74
CA SER A 128 9.11 1.30 -11.14
C SER A 128 8.70 0.23 -10.11
N LEU A 129 8.55 0.61 -8.83
CA LEU A 129 8.00 -0.25 -7.78
C LEU A 129 6.51 -0.57 -7.98
N LEU A 130 5.75 0.35 -8.59
CA LEU A 130 4.34 0.15 -8.91
C LEU A 130 4.20 -0.64 -10.21
N ASN A 131 3.73 -1.89 -10.14
CA ASN A 131 3.52 -2.70 -11.35
C ASN A 131 2.33 -2.16 -12.17
N TRP A 132 2.40 -2.23 -13.51
CA TRP A 132 1.33 -1.79 -14.41
C TRP A 132 -0.06 -2.35 -14.07
N PRO A 133 -0.22 -3.65 -13.76
CA PRO A 133 -1.51 -4.19 -13.35
C PRO A 133 -2.09 -3.50 -12.12
N PHE A 134 -1.25 -3.06 -11.17
CA PHE A 134 -1.71 -2.34 -9.98
C PHE A 134 -2.18 -0.94 -10.31
N VAL A 135 -1.46 -0.22 -11.18
CA VAL A 135 -1.87 1.11 -11.64
C VAL A 135 -3.20 1.03 -12.38
N ILE A 136 -3.34 0.08 -13.32
CA ILE A 136 -4.59 -0.12 -14.07
C ILE A 136 -5.75 -0.47 -13.12
N PHE A 137 -5.53 -1.42 -12.21
CA PHE A 137 -6.56 -1.83 -11.26
C PHE A 137 -6.96 -0.69 -10.32
N GLY A 138 -5.99 0.07 -9.82
CA GLY A 138 -6.21 1.27 -9.02
C GLY A 138 -7.03 2.32 -9.77
N THR A 139 -6.68 2.60 -11.03
CA THR A 139 -7.44 3.51 -11.91
C THR A 139 -8.87 3.02 -12.13
N LEU A 140 -9.07 1.74 -12.44
CA LEU A 140 -10.39 1.19 -12.72
C LEU A 140 -11.30 1.20 -11.49
N ILE A 141 -10.78 0.80 -10.32
CA ILE A 141 -11.58 0.81 -9.08
C ILE A 141 -11.90 2.23 -8.65
N SER A 142 -10.90 3.11 -8.58
CA SER A 142 -11.13 4.49 -8.15
C SER A 142 -12.06 5.22 -9.12
N GLY A 143 -11.90 5.02 -10.43
CA GLY A 143 -12.80 5.54 -11.45
C GLY A 143 -14.21 4.97 -11.31
N GLY A 144 -14.36 3.66 -11.15
CA GLY A 144 -15.66 3.02 -10.96
C GLY A 144 -16.43 3.55 -9.76
N ILE A 145 -15.76 3.68 -8.60
CA ILE A 145 -16.35 4.27 -7.39
C ILE A 145 -16.73 5.74 -7.63
N PHE A 146 -15.84 6.52 -8.25
CA PHE A 146 -16.07 7.93 -8.54
C PHE A 146 -17.27 8.15 -9.46
N PHE A 147 -17.34 7.43 -10.59
CA PHE A 147 -18.44 7.54 -11.54
C PHE A 147 -19.76 7.00 -10.97
N SER A 148 -19.73 5.94 -10.16
CA SER A 148 -20.92 5.41 -9.50
C SER A 148 -21.51 6.39 -8.46
N HIS A 149 -20.66 7.12 -7.74
CA HIS A 149 -21.15 8.16 -6.82
C HIS A 149 -21.58 9.44 -7.55
N LEU A 150 -20.98 9.77 -8.71
CA LEU A 150 -21.46 10.87 -9.55
C LEU A 150 -22.88 10.62 -10.09
N SER A 151 -23.25 9.37 -10.38
CA SER A 151 -24.59 9.02 -10.84
C SER A 151 -25.65 9.03 -9.73
N ASN A 152 -25.25 8.78 -8.47
CA ASN A 152 -26.16 8.76 -7.32
C ASN A 152 -26.00 10.06 -6.53
N ARG A 153 -26.85 11.08 -6.78
CA ARG A 153 -26.79 12.36 -6.05
C ARG A 153 -27.42 12.24 -4.66
N GLU A 154 -26.62 11.81 -3.70
CA GLU A 154 -26.95 11.93 -2.28
C GLU A 154 -26.12 13.08 -1.71
N ASN A 155 -26.68 14.28 -1.53
CA ASN A 155 -25.93 15.46 -1.08
C ASN A 155 -25.56 15.40 0.42
N THR A 156 -24.99 14.28 0.87
CA THR A 156 -24.60 14.03 2.27
C THR A 156 -23.09 14.19 2.45
N LEU A 157 -22.63 14.46 3.67
CA LEU A 157 -21.20 14.55 3.99
C LEU A 157 -20.41 13.26 3.65
N PRO A 158 -20.92 12.04 3.92
CA PRO A 158 -20.25 10.81 3.51
C PRO A 158 -20.10 10.70 1.99
N TRP A 159 -21.12 11.10 1.23
CA TRP A 159 -21.06 11.10 -0.23
C TRP A 159 -19.97 12.04 -0.77
N TRP A 160 -19.86 13.25 -0.21
CA TRP A 160 -18.79 14.19 -0.55
C TRP A 160 -17.40 13.62 -0.25
N ALA A 161 -17.23 12.98 0.91
CA ALA A 161 -15.97 12.34 1.29
C ALA A 161 -15.58 11.23 0.28
N TRP A 162 -16.55 10.40 -0.13
CA TRP A 162 -16.33 9.34 -1.12
C TRP A 162 -16.01 9.89 -2.51
N ILE A 163 -16.74 10.91 -2.98
CA ILE A 163 -16.47 11.54 -4.29
C ILE A 163 -15.10 12.20 -4.33
N VAL A 164 -14.78 13.04 -3.33
CA VAL A 164 -13.51 13.76 -3.30
C VAL A 164 -12.36 12.77 -3.17
N GLY A 165 -12.48 11.79 -2.27
CA GLY A 165 -11.47 10.75 -2.08
C GLY A 165 -11.24 9.93 -3.36
N SER A 166 -12.29 9.34 -3.91
CA SER A 166 -12.19 8.52 -5.13
C SER A 166 -11.72 9.31 -6.34
N GLY A 167 -12.16 10.57 -6.50
CA GLY A 167 -11.72 11.47 -7.57
C GLY A 167 -10.23 11.82 -7.47
N ILE A 168 -9.73 12.13 -6.27
CA ILE A 168 -8.29 12.36 -6.04
C ILE A 168 -7.49 11.10 -6.36
N PHE A 169 -7.92 9.93 -5.87
CA PHE A 169 -7.23 8.67 -6.16
C PHE A 169 -7.23 8.36 -7.66
N PHE A 170 -8.35 8.59 -8.35
CA PHE A 170 -8.47 8.38 -9.79
C PHE A 170 -7.52 9.29 -10.58
N ALA A 171 -7.51 10.59 -10.26
CA ALA A 171 -6.60 11.55 -10.87
C ALA A 171 -5.12 11.19 -10.61
N LEU A 172 -4.77 10.76 -9.39
CA LEU A 172 -3.43 10.32 -9.05
C LEU A 172 -3.00 9.08 -9.83
N TYR A 173 -3.85 8.05 -9.93
CA TYR A 173 -3.52 6.84 -10.69
C TYR A 173 -3.46 7.09 -12.20
N LEU A 174 -4.32 7.97 -12.75
CA LEU A 174 -4.21 8.47 -14.13
C LEU A 174 -2.90 9.22 -14.37
N TRP A 175 -2.52 10.09 -13.45
CA TRP A 175 -1.26 10.82 -13.56
C TRP A 175 -0.05 9.87 -13.54
N ILE A 176 -0.08 8.87 -12.63
CA ILE A 176 0.96 7.84 -12.55
C ILE A 176 1.01 7.01 -13.84
N SER A 177 -0.14 6.63 -14.42
CA SER A 177 -0.15 5.85 -15.66
C SER A 177 0.43 6.63 -16.84
N LEU A 178 0.03 7.90 -17.01
CA LEU A 178 0.59 8.79 -18.04
C LEU A 178 2.10 8.97 -17.89
N GLN A 179 2.56 9.21 -16.67
CA GLN A 179 3.99 9.34 -16.38
C GLN A 179 4.77 8.05 -16.65
N LYS A 180 4.21 6.90 -16.28
CA LYS A 180 4.84 5.59 -16.50
C LYS A 180 4.89 5.23 -17.99
N PHE A 181 3.91 5.66 -18.78
CA PHE A 181 3.90 5.53 -20.24
C PHE A 181 5.01 6.37 -20.89
N ARG A 182 5.19 7.62 -20.42
CA ARG A 182 6.29 8.48 -20.89
C ARG A 182 7.68 7.90 -20.56
N ASP A 183 7.84 7.29 -19.40
CA ASP A 183 9.11 6.68 -18.98
C ASP A 183 9.47 5.41 -19.79
N ILE A 184 8.53 4.77 -20.51
CA ILE A 184 8.80 3.57 -21.34
C ILE A 184 9.20 3.96 -22.77
N ASN A 185 8.72 5.11 -23.26
CA ASN A 185 8.94 5.56 -24.64
C ASN A 185 10.18 6.46 -24.78
N HIS A 186 11.00 6.58 -23.74
CA HIS A 186 12.27 7.31 -23.70
C HIS A 186 13.38 6.37 -23.23
#